data_AF-A0A5E4C2B0-F1
#
_entry.id   AF-A0A5E4C2B0-F1
#
_cell.length_a   1.000
_cell.length_b   1.000
_cell.length_c   1.000
_cell.angle_alpha   90.00
_cell.angle_beta   90.00
_cell.angle_gamma   90.00
#
_symmetry.space_group_name_H-M   'P 1'
#
loop_
_entity.id
_entity.type
_entity.pdbx_description
1 polymer ?
#
loop_
_entity_poly.entity_id
_entity_poly.type
_entity_poly.pdbx_seq_one_letter_code
_entity_poly.pdbx_strand_id
1 'polypeptide(L)'
;KEFVKFGLVTWMKKIHQVIRKYNYVAMDTEFPGVVARPIGESRSNADYQYQLLRCNVDLLTIIQLGLTFMNEQGEYPPGTSTWQFNFKFNLTEDMYAQDSIELLTTS
;
A
#
# COMPACT_ATOMS: atom_id res chain seq x y z
N LYS A 1 -13.76 10.57 -1.94
CA LYS A 1 -12.70 9.56 -2.11
C LYS A 1 -13.38 8.21 -2.29
N GLU A 2 -13.32 7.61 -3.49
CA GLU A 2 -13.98 6.34 -3.78
C GLU A 2 -13.34 5.23 -2.94
N PHE A 3 -14.11 4.70 -1.97
CA PHE A 3 -13.78 3.46 -1.31
C PHE A 3 -13.81 2.32 -2.32
N VAL A 4 -12.90 1.35 -2.18
CA VAL A 4 -12.70 0.16 -3.06
C VAL A 4 -13.97 -0.66 -3.37
N LYS A 5 -15.11 -0.35 -2.76
CA LYS A 5 -16.36 -1.11 -2.96
C LYS A 5 -17.04 -0.88 -4.30
N PHE A 6 -16.96 0.31 -4.89
CA PHE A 6 -17.57 0.59 -6.21
C PHE A 6 -16.48 0.69 -7.28
N GLY A 7 -16.58 -0.11 -8.34
CA GLY A 7 -15.65 -0.05 -9.47
C GLY A 7 -14.44 -0.99 -9.42
N LEU A 8 -14.12 -1.64 -8.29
CA LEU A 8 -12.95 -2.54 -8.17
C LEU A 8 -12.92 -3.60 -9.28
N VAL A 9 -14.02 -4.33 -9.48
CA VAL A 9 -14.10 -5.39 -10.50
C VAL A 9 -13.83 -4.81 -11.89
N THR A 10 -14.36 -3.63 -12.18
CA THR A 10 -14.17 -2.94 -13.46
C THR A 10 -12.72 -2.49 -13.64
N TRP A 11 -12.09 -1.95 -12.59
CA TRP A 11 -10.69 -1.54 -12.63
C TRP A 11 -9.75 -2.73 -12.76
N MET A 12 -9.99 -3.82 -12.02
CA MET A 12 -9.22 -5.06 -12.15
C MET A 12 -9.31 -5.65 -13.56
N LYS A 13 -10.49 -5.58 -14.22
CA LYS A 13 -10.63 -5.96 -15.64
C LYS A 13 -9.76 -5.10 -16.56
N LYS A 14 -9.67 -3.78 -16.31
CA LYS A 14 -8.80 -2.87 -17.09
C LYS A 14 -7.32 -3.17 -16.84
N ILE A 15 -6.92 -3.32 -15.58
CA ILE A 15 -5.55 -3.67 -15.18
C ILE A 15 -5.11 -4.97 -15.85
N HIS A 16 -5.98 -5.98 -15.87
CA HIS A 16 -5.70 -7.26 -16.55
C HIS A 16 -5.41 -7.09 -18.05
N GLN A 17 -5.98 -6.11 -18.73
CA GLN A 17 -5.64 -5.79 -20.12
C GLN A 17 -4.33 -5.01 -20.23
N VAL A 18 -4.12 -4.04 -19.32
CA VAL A 18 -2.94 -3.16 -19.30
C VAL A 18 -1.65 -3.93 -19.03
N ILE A 19 -1.63 -4.82 -18.03
CA ILE A 19 -0.44 -5.58 -17.62
C ILE A 19 0.15 -6.43 -18.75
N ARG A 20 -0.63 -6.77 -19.78
CA ARG A 20 -0.15 -7.55 -20.93
C ARG A 20 0.84 -6.80 -21.82
N LYS A 21 0.78 -5.46 -21.83
CA LYS A 21 1.66 -4.58 -22.63
C LYS A 21 2.52 -3.65 -21.78
N TYR A 22 2.01 -3.26 -20.61
CA TYR A 22 2.66 -2.38 -19.65
C TYR A 22 2.94 -3.21 -18.39
N ASN A 23 3.98 -4.04 -18.46
CA ASN A 23 4.30 -5.09 -17.50
C ASN A 23 5.26 -4.66 -16.38
N TYR A 24 5.72 -3.41 -16.38
CA TYR A 24 6.47 -2.82 -15.26
C TYR A 24 5.50 -2.13 -14.33
N VAL A 25 5.52 -2.50 -13.04
CA VAL A 25 4.59 -1.99 -12.03
C VAL A 25 5.38 -1.24 -10.96
N ALA A 26 5.24 0.08 -10.94
CA ALA A 26 5.64 0.88 -9.78
C ALA A 26 4.53 0.80 -8.73
N MET A 27 4.91 0.65 -7.46
CA MET A 27 3.99 0.41 -6.37
C MET A 27 4.39 1.25 -5.15
N ASP A 28 3.38 1.78 -4.47
CA ASP A 28 3.54 2.48 -3.20
C ASP A 28 2.34 2.21 -2.28
N THR A 29 2.53 2.31 -0.97
CA THR A 29 1.48 2.03 0.03
C THR A 29 1.47 3.06 1.15
N GLU A 30 0.27 3.44 1.56
CA GLU A 30 0.07 4.22 2.78
C GLU A 30 -0.47 3.33 3.89
N PHE A 31 0.18 3.36 5.05
CA PHE A 31 -0.17 2.56 6.21
C PHE A 31 0.06 3.36 7.50
N PRO A 32 -0.56 2.98 8.63
CA PRO A 32 -0.62 3.81 9.83
C PRO A 32 0.65 3.75 10.70
N GLY A 33 1.82 3.74 10.07
CA GLY A 33 3.13 3.88 10.73
C GLY A 33 3.63 2.62 11.44
N VAL A 34 4.35 2.84 12.54
CA VAL A 34 5.00 1.79 13.36
C VAL A 34 4.57 2.00 14.80
N VAL A 35 3.92 0.99 15.40
CA VAL A 35 3.34 1.05 16.75
C VAL A 35 4.00 0.08 17.73
N ALA A 36 4.72 -0.93 17.24
CA ALA A 36 5.31 -1.98 18.05
C ALA A 36 6.79 -2.18 17.75
N ARG A 37 7.52 -2.67 18.76
CA ARG A 37 8.89 -3.18 18.62
C ARG A 37 8.91 -4.67 19.01
N PRO A 38 9.62 -5.52 18.26
CA PRO A 38 9.72 -6.94 18.60
C PRO A 38 10.48 -7.12 19.92
N ILE A 39 10.02 -8.07 20.75
CA ILE A 39 10.66 -8.43 22.01
C ILE A 39 11.45 -9.73 21.81
N GLY A 40 12.70 -9.76 22.27
CA GLY A 40 13.57 -10.94 22.20
C GLY A 40 14.91 -10.65 21.53
N GLU A 41 15.80 -11.63 21.54
CA GLU A 41 17.09 -11.54 20.87
C GLU A 41 16.93 -11.71 19.36
N SER A 42 17.46 -10.76 18.59
CA SER A 42 17.60 -10.91 17.13
C SER A 42 18.98 -11.45 16.79
N ARG A 43 19.05 -12.35 15.81
CA ARG A 43 20.31 -13.01 15.43
C ARG A 43 21.27 -12.05 14.70
N SER A 44 20.72 -11.00 14.11
CA SER A 44 21.45 -9.95 13.40
C SER A 44 20.60 -8.67 13.30
N ASN A 45 21.20 -7.57 12.84
CA ASN A 45 20.46 -6.35 12.55
C ASN A 45 19.41 -6.57 11.43
N ALA A 46 19.76 -7.30 10.36
CA ALA A 46 18.81 -7.61 9.29
C ALA A 46 17.60 -8.40 9.80
N ASP A 47 17.82 -9.36 10.70
CA ASP A 47 16.75 -10.11 11.37
C ASP A 47 15.88 -9.18 12.21
N TYR A 48 16.48 -8.28 13.01
CA TYR A 48 15.73 -7.28 13.77
C TYR A 48 14.87 -6.36 12.88
N GLN A 49 15.40 -5.86 11.76
CA GLN A 49 14.63 -5.03 10.82
C GLN A 49 13.45 -5.80 10.22
N TYR A 50 13.66 -7.08 9.85
CA TYR A 50 12.58 -7.92 9.36
C TYR A 50 11.52 -8.18 10.44
N GLN A 51 11.92 -8.48 11.68
CA GLN A 51 10.97 -8.68 12.79
C GLN A 51 10.18 -7.41 13.10
N LEU A 52 10.83 -6.24 13.03
CA LEU A 52 10.18 -4.94 13.19
C LEU A 52 9.14 -4.69 12.08
N LEU A 53 9.50 -4.97 10.82
CA LEU A 53 8.57 -4.88 9.70
C LEU A 53 7.40 -5.85 9.89
N ARG A 54 7.70 -7.12 10.12
CA ARG A 54 6.71 -8.19 10.27
C ARG A 54 5.71 -7.90 11.38
N CYS A 55 6.17 -7.53 12.58
CA CYS A 55 5.26 -7.31 13.69
C CYS A 55 4.31 -6.14 13.43
N ASN A 56 4.75 -5.09 12.75
CA ASN A 56 3.87 -3.96 12.42
C ASN A 56 2.94 -4.28 11.24
N VAL A 57 3.41 -4.99 10.22
CA VAL A 57 2.58 -5.44 9.09
C VAL A 57 1.48 -6.41 9.55
N ASP A 58 1.78 -7.30 10.50
CA ASP A 58 0.80 -8.24 11.06
C ASP A 58 -0.28 -7.52 11.92
N LEU A 59 0.07 -6.38 12.53
CA LEU A 59 -0.82 -5.64 13.44
C LEU A 59 -1.66 -4.56 12.76
N LEU A 60 -1.15 -3.97 11.66
CA LEU A 60 -1.71 -2.74 11.10
C LEU A 60 -2.50 -3.01 9.82
N THR A 61 -3.62 -2.29 9.69
CA THR A 61 -4.46 -2.31 8.48
C THR A 61 -3.90 -1.32 7.45
N ILE A 62 -3.66 -1.77 6.22
CA ILE A 62 -3.27 -0.90 5.09
C ILE A 62 -4.36 0.14 4.78
N ILE A 63 -3.97 1.36 4.40
CA ILE A 63 -4.90 2.45 4.08
C ILE A 63 -5.02 2.61 2.55
N GLN A 64 -3.89 2.68 1.84
CA GLN A 64 -3.88 2.83 0.39
C GLN A 64 -2.83 1.95 -0.28
N LEU A 65 -3.10 1.57 -1.53
CA LEU A 65 -2.15 0.96 -2.46
C LEU A 65 -2.22 1.72 -3.78
N GLY A 66 -1.11 2.30 -4.22
CA GLY A 66 -0.95 2.88 -5.54
C GLY A 66 -0.22 1.91 -6.46
N LEU A 67 -0.78 1.65 -7.66
CA LEU A 67 -0.14 0.87 -8.71
C LEU A 67 -0.08 1.69 -10.00
N THR A 68 1.12 1.88 -10.54
CA THR A 68 1.36 2.57 -11.82
C THR A 68 2.02 1.62 -12.81
N PHE A 69 1.45 1.51 -14.01
CA PHE A 69 1.87 0.55 -15.02
C PHE A 69 2.64 1.25 -16.15
N MET A 70 3.77 0.66 -16.55
CA MET A 70 4.66 1.14 -17.60
C MET A 70 5.17 -0.03 -18.46
N ASN A 71 5.67 0.26 -19.65
CA ASN A 71 6.41 -0.72 -20.47
C ASN A 71 7.93 -0.59 -20.26
N GLU A 72 8.72 -1.40 -20.96
CA GLU A 72 10.18 -1.42 -20.85
C GLU A 72 10.85 -0.10 -21.29
N GLN A 73 10.17 0.72 -22.11
CA GLN A 73 10.61 2.07 -22.49
C GLN A 73 10.23 3.15 -21.47
N GLY A 74 9.51 2.79 -20.40
CA GLY A 74 8.99 3.75 -19.41
C GLY A 74 7.75 4.51 -19.87
N GLU A 75 7.08 4.05 -20.94
CA GLU A 75 5.85 4.66 -21.45
C GLU A 75 4.64 4.15 -20.67
N TYR A 76 3.63 5.02 -20.54
CA TYR A 76 2.38 4.72 -19.84
C TYR A 76 1.29 4.20 -20.79
N PRO A 77 0.31 3.41 -20.29
CA PRO A 77 -0.88 3.08 -21.06
C PRO A 77 -1.68 4.33 -21.43
N PRO A 78 -2.33 4.35 -22.60
CA PRO A 78 -3.21 5.46 -22.97
C PRO A 78 -4.39 5.53 -22.00
N GLY A 79 -4.63 6.72 -21.46
CA GLY A 79 -5.67 6.97 -20.45
C GLY A 79 -5.15 6.78 -19.03
N THR A 80 -5.79 5.91 -18.24
CA THR A 80 -5.41 5.67 -16.85
C THR A 80 -4.15 4.79 -16.78
N SER A 81 -3.08 5.31 -16.17
CA SER A 81 -1.84 4.58 -15.88
C SER A 81 -1.68 4.20 -14.42
N THR A 82 -2.36 4.90 -13.53
CA THR A 82 -2.26 4.74 -12.08
C THR A 82 -3.61 4.41 -11.46
N TRP A 83 -3.64 3.39 -10.62
CA TRP A 83 -4.80 2.99 -9.82
C TRP A 83 -4.46 3.14 -8.35
N GLN A 84 -5.29 3.86 -7.62
CA GLN A 84 -5.20 3.99 -6.17
C GLN A 84 -6.35 3.24 -5.51
N PHE A 85 -6.02 2.20 -4.77
CA PHE A 85 -6.96 1.41 -3.98
C PHE A 85 -7.03 1.98 -2.57
N ASN A 86 -8.19 2.50 -2.18
CA ASN A 86 -8.45 2.98 -0.82
C ASN A 86 -9.16 1.90 0.00
N PHE A 87 -8.45 1.30 0.94
CA PHE A 87 -8.96 0.24 1.79
C PHE A 87 -9.85 0.79 2.90
N LYS A 88 -10.65 -0.11 3.49
CA LYS A 88 -11.43 0.24 4.67
C LYS A 88 -10.45 0.42 5.84
N PHE A 89 -10.53 1.56 6.50
CA PHE A 89 -9.76 1.90 7.68
C PHE A 89 -10.63 2.71 8.63
N ASN A 90 -10.57 2.44 9.93
CA ASN A 90 -11.40 3.03 10.95
C ASN A 90 -10.55 3.48 12.15
N LEU A 91 -10.44 4.79 12.35
CA LEU A 91 -9.68 5.40 13.45
C LEU A 91 -10.18 5.03 14.85
N THR A 92 -11.38 4.46 15.00
CA THR A 92 -11.89 3.99 16.29
C THR A 92 -11.57 2.51 16.55
N GLU A 93 -11.40 1.70 15.50
CA GLU A 93 -11.25 0.24 15.62
C GLU A 93 -9.82 -0.23 15.32
N ASP A 94 -9.15 0.39 14.35
CA ASP A 94 -7.82 -0.01 13.87
C ASP A 94 -6.70 0.65 14.70
N MET A 95 -5.59 -0.05 14.88
CA MET A 95 -4.38 0.50 15.51
C MET A 95 -3.64 1.45 14.56
N TYR A 96 -3.02 2.50 15.11
CA TYR A 96 -2.23 3.45 14.34
C TYR A 96 -1.22 4.22 15.19
N ALA A 97 -0.17 4.72 14.54
CA ALA A 97 0.69 5.75 15.09
C ALA A 97 0.06 7.14 14.85
N GLN A 98 -0.09 7.94 15.90
CA GLN A 98 -0.75 9.25 15.85
C GLN A 98 -0.11 10.16 14.79
N ASP A 99 1.21 10.29 14.82
CA ASP A 99 1.98 11.13 13.88
C ASP A 99 1.74 10.73 12.40
N SER A 100 1.56 9.44 12.13
CA SER A 100 1.30 8.94 10.77
C SER A 100 -0.09 9.33 10.27
N ILE A 101 -1.11 9.34 11.14
CA ILE A 101 -2.45 9.81 10.77
C ILE A 101 -2.47 11.32 10.56
N GLU A 102 -1.75 12.08 11.40
CA GLU A 102 -1.63 13.53 11.24
C GLU A 102 -0.97 13.90 9.91
N LEU A 103 0.10 13.18 9.52
CA LEU A 103 0.75 13.36 8.24
C LEU A 103 -0.20 13.06 7.07
N LEU A 104 -0.95 11.95 7.14
CA LEU A 104 -1.90 11.52 6.09
C LEU A 104 -3.11 12.43 5.95
N THR A 105 -3.52 13.12 7.02
CA THR A 105 -4.67 14.04 6.99
C THR A 105 -4.29 15.46 6.58
N THR A 106 -3.03 15.83 6.75
CA THR A 106 -2.49 17.14 6.40
C THR A 106 -1.90 17.18 4.98
N SER A 107 -1.76 16.02 4.33
CA SER A 107 -1.26 15.87 2.95
C SER A 107 -2.34 16.02 1.87
#